data_AF-A0A915EBQ6-F1
#
_entry.id   AF-A0A915EBQ6-F1
#
_cell.length_a   1.000
_cell.length_b   1.000
_cell.length_c   1.000
_cell.angle_alpha   90.00
_cell.angle_beta   90.00
_cell.angle_gamma   90.00
#
_symmetry.space_group_name_H-M   'P 1'
#
loop_
_entity.id
_entity.type
_entity.pdbx_description
1 polymer ?
#
loop_
_entity_poly.entity_id
_entity_poly.type
_entity_poly.pdbx_seq_one_letter_code
_entity_poly.pdbx_strand_id
1 'polypeptide(L)' 'MSDVLRQITASVAFLPLLENRCSFDVLVYTHRTLFCLKAGRILPNVTSTMQSKFQLRSFSTKVQSVHTKVQYKADL' A
#
# COMPACT_ATOMS: atom_id res chain seq x y z
N MET A 1 2.51 -5.24 16.14
CA MET A 1 1.43 -5.40 15.13
C MET A 1 0.25 -4.48 15.42
N SER A 2 -0.34 -4.51 16.62
CA SER A 2 -1.46 -3.61 17.01
C SER A 2 -1.22 -2.13 16.69
N ASP A 3 -0.01 -1.62 16.95
CA ASP A 3 0.34 -0.21 16.65
C ASP A 3 0.25 0.15 15.17
N VAL A 4 0.53 -0.79 14.26
CA VAL A 4 0.49 -0.53 12.82
C VAL A 4 -0.96 -0.42 12.36
N LEU A 5 -1.86 -1.28 12.85
CA LEU A 5 -3.29 -1.20 12.56
C LEU A 5 -3.90 0.12 13.06
N ARG A 6 -3.51 0.54 14.27
CA ARG A 6 -3.93 1.84 14.82
C ARG A 6 -3.43 3.00 13.96
N GLN A 7 -2.18 2.95 13.50
CA GLN A 7 -1.62 3.98 12.63
C GLN A 7 -2.26 4.00 11.24
N ILE A 8 -2.61 2.84 10.67
CA ILE A 8 -3.37 2.77 9.41
C ILE A 8 -4.70 3.51 9.57
N THR A 9 -5.43 3.22 10.64
CA THR A 9 -6.73 3.88 10.91
C THR A 9 -6.54 5.38 11.14
N ALA A 10 -5.53 5.78 11.92
CA ALA A 10 -5.22 7.19 12.17
C ALA A 10 -4.77 7.93 10.90
N SER A 11 -4.11 7.27 9.95
CA SER A 11 -3.65 7.89 8.71
C SER A 11 -4.80 8.41 7.85
N VAL A 12 -5.98 7.79 7.93
CA VAL A 12 -7.17 8.19 7.16
C VAL A 12 -7.60 9.63 7.47
N ALA A 13 -7.39 10.11 8.69
CA ALA A 13 -7.72 11.49 9.08
C ALA A 13 -6.87 12.56 8.36
N PHE A 14 -5.76 12.16 7.75
CA PHE A 14 -4.85 13.05 7.01
C PHE A 14 -4.93 12.85 5.49
N LEU A 15 -5.79 11.95 5.01
CA LEU A 15 -6.00 11.72 3.58
C LEU A 15 -7.15 12.58 3.06
N PRO A 16 -7.12 12.98 1.76
CA PRO A 16 -8.23 13.65 1.13
C PRO A 16 -9.52 12.83 1.21
N LEU A 17 -10.66 13.51 1.27
CA LEU A 17 -11.97 12.87 1.27
C LEU A 17 -12.24 12.22 -0.08
N LEU A 18 -12.66 10.96 -0.09
CA LEU A 18 -13.10 10.27 -1.29
C LEU A 18 -14.60 10.52 -1.52
N GLU A 19 -14.94 11.39 -2.47
CA GLU A 19 -16.33 11.75 -2.77
C GLU A 19 -17.05 10.73 -3.68
N ASN A 20 -16.28 9.91 -4.40
CA ASN A 20 -16.79 8.95 -5.37
C ASN A 20 -16.60 7.51 -4.90
N ARG A 21 -17.42 6.60 -5.43
CA ARG A 21 -17.19 5.16 -5.25
C ARG A 21 -15.87 4.76 -5.92
N CYS A 22 -14.99 4.12 -5.15
CA CYS A 22 -13.72 3.60 -5.65
C CYS A 22 -13.72 2.08 -5.64
N SER A 23 -13.03 1.48 -6.60
CA SER A 23 -12.57 0.08 -6.53
C SER A 23 -11.15 0.04 -5.96
N PHE A 24 -10.72 -1.13 -5.50
CA PHE A 24 -9.34 -1.36 -5.09
C PHE A 24 -8.75 -2.55 -5.83
N ASP A 25 -7.46 -2.47 -6.12
CA ASP A 25 -6.66 -3.55 -6.67
C ASP A 25 -5.59 -3.95 -5.67
N VAL A 26 -5.29 -5.26 -5.60
CA VAL A 26 -4.21 -5.79 -4.76
C VAL A 26 -3.05 -6.21 -5.66
N LEU A 27 -1.91 -5.55 -5.48
CA LEU A 27 -0.69 -5.80 -6.24
C LEU A 27 0.32 -6.53 -5.35
N VAL A 28 0.79 -7.69 -5.81
CA VAL A 28 1.84 -8.46 -5.11
C VAL A 28 3.10 -8.46 -5.96
N TYR A 29 4.14 -7.79 -5.47
CA TYR A 29 5.44 -7.78 -6.11
C TYR A 29 6.23 -9.01 -5.70
N THR A 30 6.53 -9.87 -6.67
CA THR A 30 7.26 -11.12 -6.46
C THR A 30 8.52 -11.18 -7.32
N HIS A 31 9.40 -12.14 -7.03
CA HIS A 31 10.59 -12.35 -7.85
C HIS A 31 10.20 -12.76 -9.27
N ARG A 32 10.95 -12.29 -10.28
CA ARG A 32 10.63 -12.47 -11.73
C ARG A 32 10.49 -13.92 -12.18
N THR A 33 10.98 -14.88 -11.40
CA THR A 33 10.97 -16.32 -11.72
C THR A 33 9.75 -17.06 -11.20
N LEU A 34 8.86 -16.39 -10.46
CA LEU A 34 7.66 -17.05 -9.94
C LEU A 34 6.63 -17.18 -11.05
N PHE A 35 6.36 -18.42 -11.43
CA PHE A 35 5.31 -18.80 -12.36
C PHE A 35 4.00 -18.23 -11.83
N CYS A 36 3.43 -17.23 -12.51
CA CYS A 36 2.22 -16.58 -12.09
C CYS A 36 1.15 -17.66 -11.89
N LEU A 37 0.76 -17.90 -10.63
CA LEU A 37 -0.34 -18.79 -10.31
C LEU A 37 -1.55 -18.30 -11.12
N LYS A 38 -2.18 -19.22 -11.84
CA LYS A 38 -3.18 -19.06 -12.92
C LYS A 38 -4.33 -18.05 -12.70
N ALA A 39 -4.41 -17.40 -11.53
CA ALA A 39 -5.40 -16.38 -11.16
C ALA A 39 -4.90 -14.92 -11.24
N GLY A 40 -3.59 -14.68 -11.33
CA GLY A 40 -3.02 -13.31 -11.31
C GLY A 40 -2.82 -12.71 -12.71
N ARG A 41 -3.45 -11.55 -13.00
CA ARG A 41 -3.09 -10.73 -14.16
C ARG A 41 -1.87 -9.88 -13.84
N ILE A 42 -0.92 -9.80 -14.77
CA ILE A 42 0.22 -8.88 -14.67
C ILE A 42 -0.31 -7.46 -14.91
N LEU A 43 -0.24 -6.62 -13.89
CA LEU A 43 -0.66 -5.21 -13.94
C LEU A 43 0.57 -4.28 -13.99
N PRO A 44 0.47 -3.12 -14.67
CA PRO A 44 1.54 -2.12 -14.67
C PRO A 44 1.74 -1.52 -13.27
N ASN A 45 2.96 -1.02 -13.02
CA ASN A 45 3.29 -0.39 -11.74
C ASN A 45 2.52 0.92 -11.54
N VAL A 46 1.65 0.98 -10.53
CA VAL A 46 0.81 2.16 -10.21
C VAL A 46 1.56 3.20 -9.35
N THR A 47 2.71 2.84 -8.77
CA THR A 47 3.39 3.65 -7.73
C THR A 47 4.09 4.92 -8.21
N SER A 48 4.22 5.16 -9.52
CA SER A 48 5.08 6.26 -10.03
C SER A 48 4.42 7.65 -10.01
N THR A 49 3.11 7.75 -9.84
CA THR A 49 2.38 9.02 -10.05
C THR A 49 2.04 9.78 -8.76
N MET A 50 2.36 9.22 -7.58
CA MET A 50 1.91 9.76 -6.28
C MET A 50 3.00 10.61 -5.60
N GLN A 51 2.69 11.88 -5.34
CA GLN A 51 3.64 12.88 -4.81
C GLN A 51 3.79 12.80 -3.29
N SER A 52 2.69 12.66 -2.54
CA SER A 52 2.69 12.66 -1.08
C SER A 52 2.90 11.26 -0.53
N LYS A 53 3.85 11.11 0.39
CA LYS A 53 4.28 9.81 0.93
C LYS A 53 4.39 9.86 2.46
N PHE A 54 3.67 8.98 3.14
CA PHE A 54 3.77 8.79 4.59
C PHE A 54 4.28 7.39 4.92
N GLN A 55 5.30 7.30 5.77
CA GLN A 55 5.85 6.02 6.23
C GLN A 55 5.28 5.72 7.62
N LEU A 56 4.59 4.58 7.75
CA LEU A 56 4.08 4.09 9.02
C LEU A 56 5.14 3.24 9.74
N ARG A 57 4.90 2.90 11.01
CA ARG A 57 5.80 1.99 11.74
C ARG A 57 5.94 0.66 11.04
N SER A 58 7.16 0.14 11.02
CA SER A 58 7.46 -1.24 10.68
C SER A 58 7.33 -2.14 11.89
N PHE A 59 7.11 -3.43 11.64
CA PHE A 59 7.27 -4.46 12.66
C PHE A 59 8.07 -5.61 12.08
N SER A 60 8.74 -6.35 12.95
CA SER A 60 9.59 -7.47 12.56
C SER A 60 9.32 -8.68 13.44
N THR A 61 9.39 -9.86 12.85
CA THR A 61 9.38 -11.15 13.56
C THR A 61 10.80 -11.66 13.85
N LYS A 62 11.82 -10.81 13.67
CA LYS A 62 13.27 -11.12 13.63
C LYS A 62 13.73 -11.92 12.40
N VAL A 63 12.81 -12.61 11.71
CA VAL A 63 13.08 -13.30 10.44
C VAL A 63 12.66 -12.42 9.25
N GLN A 64 11.54 -11.72 9.38
CA GLN A 64 11.00 -10.86 8.32
C GLN A 64 10.65 -9.49 8.90
N SER A 65 10.99 -8.43 8.16
CA SER A 65 10.60 -7.06 8.46
C SER A 65 9.54 -6.61 7.48
N VAL A 66 8.43 -6.09 8.01
CA VAL A 66 7.33 -5.55 7.21
C VAL A 66 7.31 -4.05 7.38
N HIS A 67 7.47 -3.34 6.27
CA HIS A 67 7.39 -1.89 6.19
C HIS A 67 6.07 -1.48 5.55
N THR A 68 5.42 -0.45 6.11
CA THR A 68 4.12 0.02 5.63
C THR A 68 4.23 1.47 5.18
N LYS A 69 3.74 1.76 3.98
CA LYS A 69 3.80 3.10 3.37
C LYS A 69 2.46 3.42 2.73
N VAL A 70 1.99 4.66 2.92
CA VAL A 70 0.80 5.20 2.30
C VAL A 70 1.23 6.30 1.33
N GLN A 71 0.70 6.28 0.12
CA GLN A 71 0.91 7.34 -0.87
C GLN A 71 -0.45 7.78 -1.38
N TYR A 72 -0.61 9.09 -1.57
CA TYR A 72 -1.85 9.66 -2.08
C TYR A 72 -1.53 10.82 -3.01
N LYS A 73 -2.47 11.12 -3.90
CA LYS A 73 -2.45 12.32 -4.72
C LYS A 73 -3.14 13.40 -3.89
N ALA A 74 -2.43 14.48 -3.61
CA ALA A 74 -3.06 15.68 -3.09
C ALA A 74 -3.80 16.36 -4.24
N ASP A 75 -5.06 16.70 -4.04
CA ASP A 75 -5.76 17.60 -4.94
C ASP A 75 -5.18 19.01 -4.70
N LEU A 76 -4.60 19.59 -5.75
CA LEU A 76 -4.28 21.01 -5.83
C LEU A 76 -5.52 21.76 -6.31
#